data_AF-A0A850SLB2-F1
#
_entry.id   AF-A0A850SLB2-F1
#
_cell.length_a   1.000
_cell.length_b   1.000
_cell.length_c   1.000
_cell.angle_alpha   90.00
_cell.angle_beta   90.00
_cell.angle_gamma   90.00
#
_symmetry.space_group_name_H-M   'P 1'
#
loop_
_entity.id
_entity.type
_entity.pdbx_description
1 polymer ?
#
loop_
_entity_poly.entity_id
_entity_poly.type
_entity_poly.pdbx_seq_one_letter_code
_entity_poly.pdbx_strand_id
1 'polypeptide(L)'
;MKSLSVVATVIAAVLAFSVIPSAFANDMNAIIVPQTDKGELHYIGVKNITLRYEAGSAAANAFGDEETRVTHTIRGNVTSEDSGVISAITAFNRALLDKGSPAQVTELRLIYTAAIKPSETSTLISYKIEVIPTMAKFVLGTGSNEAGASQLIDLEWRGILVNEPIMVDVPSYGEMDINRPMGLMQAVYPEAASQIESSQAAEIFDEPILDFRKFDQKMDTWHFLFDPSGSLVETSAFFREESGAKVTSIYSLGESSFREGTFEAEEKDAAATIDGSNVAVHSQVPAPSGQIQVAGFSNLDVSQADAEIASVSPEAPEGFTTATGGFPIQVLLILGGMMGAIAVFILWKARK
;
A
#
# COMPACT_ATOMS: atom_id res chain seq x y z
N MET A 1 18.65 6.09 -38.17
CA MET A 1 18.12 4.84 -37.59
C MET A 1 18.97 4.28 -36.45
N LYS A 2 20.31 4.34 -36.48
CA LYS A 2 21.16 3.87 -35.36
C LYS A 2 21.10 4.76 -34.09
N SER A 3 20.89 6.07 -34.24
CA SER A 3 20.83 7.01 -33.10
C SER A 3 19.56 6.91 -32.26
N LEU A 4 18.41 6.59 -32.87
CA LEU A 4 17.14 6.46 -32.15
C LEU A 4 17.12 5.21 -31.24
N SER A 5 17.75 4.12 -31.69
CA SER A 5 17.83 2.89 -30.89
C SER A 5 18.74 3.06 -29.67
N VAL A 6 19.86 3.79 -29.82
CA VAL A 6 20.77 4.07 -28.69
C VAL A 6 20.12 4.99 -27.67
N VAL A 7 19.38 6.03 -28.11
CA VAL A 7 18.66 6.93 -27.19
C VAL A 7 17.53 6.20 -26.46
N ALA A 8 16.80 5.30 -27.13
CA ALA A 8 15.78 4.48 -26.47
C ALA A 8 16.37 3.50 -25.44
N THR A 9 17.51 2.87 -25.74
CA THR A 9 18.20 1.98 -24.79
C THR A 9 18.81 2.75 -23.62
N VAL A 10 19.34 3.94 -23.84
CA VAL A 10 19.88 4.80 -22.77
C VAL A 10 18.74 5.35 -21.89
N ILE A 11 17.59 5.74 -22.46
CA ILE A 11 16.43 6.16 -21.66
C ILE A 11 15.84 4.99 -20.86
N ALA A 12 15.79 3.78 -21.43
CA ALA A 12 15.36 2.57 -20.71
C ALA A 12 16.33 2.21 -19.57
N ALA A 13 17.65 2.35 -19.79
CA ALA A 13 18.66 2.13 -18.75
C ALA A 13 18.60 3.22 -17.65
N VAL A 14 18.42 4.49 -18.01
CA VAL A 14 18.28 5.59 -17.04
C VAL A 14 16.98 5.48 -16.23
N LEU A 15 15.88 4.99 -16.81
CA LEU A 15 14.65 4.69 -16.07
C LEU A 15 14.81 3.47 -15.14
N ALA A 16 15.57 2.47 -15.55
CA ALA A 16 15.87 1.30 -14.72
C ALA A 16 16.72 1.63 -13.49
N PHE A 17 17.59 2.65 -13.55
CA PHE A 17 18.44 3.06 -12.42
C PHE A 17 17.87 4.22 -11.58
N SER A 18 16.61 4.62 -11.82
CA SER A 18 15.95 5.61 -10.95
C SER A 18 15.96 5.12 -9.49
N VAL A 19 16.45 6.00 -8.60
CA VAL A 19 16.36 5.84 -7.14
C VAL A 19 14.92 5.45 -6.84
N ILE A 20 14.69 4.35 -6.10
CA ILE A 20 13.35 4.02 -5.62
C ILE A 20 12.94 5.25 -4.79
N PRO A 21 11.96 6.06 -5.25
CA PRO A 21 11.59 7.26 -4.52
C PRO A 21 11.22 6.86 -3.10
N SER A 22 11.87 7.44 -2.09
CA SER A 22 11.52 7.23 -0.68
C SER A 22 10.15 7.81 -0.30
N ALA A 23 9.55 8.57 -1.22
CA ALA A 23 8.22 9.14 -1.10
C ALA A 23 7.23 8.34 -1.94
N PHE A 24 6.75 7.22 -1.43
CA PHE A 24 5.48 6.63 -1.90
C PHE A 24 4.39 7.02 -0.92
N ALA A 25 3.39 7.73 -1.44
CA ALA A 25 2.38 8.45 -0.66
C ALA A 25 1.12 7.61 -0.38
N ASN A 26 1.15 6.28 -0.60
CA ASN A 26 0.01 5.41 -0.33
C ASN A 26 0.46 3.93 -0.33
N ASP A 27 0.54 3.33 0.85
CA ASP A 27 1.02 1.95 1.07
C ASP A 27 -0.11 0.92 1.03
N MET A 28 -1.38 1.34 1.03
CA MET A 28 -2.53 0.44 0.88
C MET A 28 -3.71 1.11 0.17
N ASN A 29 -4.06 0.63 -1.02
CA ASN A 29 -5.34 0.94 -1.66
C ASN A 29 -6.23 -0.29 -1.72
N ALA A 30 -7.53 -0.10 -1.60
CA ALA A 30 -8.50 -1.16 -1.78
C ALA A 30 -9.74 -0.65 -2.51
N ILE A 31 -10.24 -1.44 -3.45
CA ILE A 31 -11.56 -1.28 -4.03
C ILE A 31 -12.31 -2.57 -3.73
N ILE A 32 -13.38 -2.47 -2.96
CA ILE A 32 -14.20 -3.62 -2.58
C ILE A 32 -15.63 -3.45 -3.10
N VAL A 33 -16.14 -4.51 -3.72
CA VAL A 33 -17.46 -4.59 -4.33
C VAL A 33 -18.25 -5.68 -3.62
N PRO A 34 -19.01 -5.33 -2.57
CA PRO A 34 -19.76 -6.32 -1.79
C PRO A 34 -20.79 -7.10 -2.61
N GLN A 35 -21.35 -6.51 -3.67
CA GLN A 35 -22.39 -7.13 -4.49
C GLN A 35 -21.90 -8.39 -5.22
N THR A 36 -20.61 -8.43 -5.58
CA THR A 36 -19.98 -9.57 -6.24
C THR A 36 -19.03 -10.33 -5.31
N ASP A 37 -18.88 -9.90 -4.05
CA ASP A 37 -17.91 -10.41 -3.08
C ASP A 37 -16.49 -10.47 -3.68
N LYS A 38 -16.12 -9.42 -4.41
CA LYS A 38 -14.78 -9.26 -4.97
C LYS A 38 -14.20 -7.90 -4.63
N GLY A 39 -12.89 -7.89 -4.39
CA GLY A 39 -12.12 -6.67 -4.24
C GLY A 39 -10.76 -6.81 -4.88
N GLU A 40 -10.19 -5.68 -5.28
CA GLU A 40 -8.78 -5.58 -5.66
C GLU A 40 -8.08 -4.66 -4.66
N LEU A 41 -6.95 -5.12 -4.17
CA LEU A 41 -6.12 -4.33 -3.26
C LEU A 41 -4.78 -4.02 -3.92
N HIS A 42 -4.09 -3.05 -3.37
CA HIS A 42 -2.72 -2.71 -3.72
C HIS A 42 -1.97 -2.38 -2.44
N TYR A 43 -1.19 -3.36 -1.97
CA TYR A 43 -0.28 -3.24 -0.85
C TYR A 43 1.12 -2.87 -1.36
N ILE A 44 1.76 -1.89 -0.73
CA ILE A 44 3.14 -1.50 -1.04
C ILE A 44 3.97 -1.58 0.23
N GLY A 45 4.85 -2.58 0.32
CA GLY A 45 5.88 -2.66 1.36
C GLY A 45 7.15 -1.95 0.90
N VAL A 46 7.69 -1.05 1.73
CA VAL A 46 8.95 -0.34 1.47
C VAL A 46 9.84 -0.42 2.70
N LYS A 47 11.11 -0.76 2.50
CA LYS A 47 12.12 -0.74 3.56
C LYS A 47 13.44 -0.23 3.00
N ASN A 48 14.09 0.69 3.70
CA ASN A 48 15.44 1.14 3.38
C ASN A 48 16.37 0.75 4.53
N ILE A 49 17.54 0.20 4.20
CA ILE A 49 18.59 -0.12 5.16
C ILE A 49 19.86 0.57 4.70
N THR A 50 20.46 1.37 5.58
CA THR A 50 21.77 1.98 5.37
C THR A 50 22.78 1.29 6.27
N LEU A 51 23.82 0.72 5.65
CA LEU A 51 25.01 0.22 6.32
C LEU A 51 26.06 1.31 6.28
N ARG A 52 26.56 1.80 7.41
CA ARG A 52 27.60 2.83 7.49
C ARG A 52 28.88 2.24 8.04
N TYR A 53 29.99 2.54 7.38
CA TYR A 53 31.32 2.01 7.69
C TYR A 53 32.40 3.03 7.33
N GLU A 54 33.62 2.81 7.82
CA GLU A 54 34.75 3.69 7.52
C GLU A 54 35.26 3.49 6.08
N ALA A 55 35.71 4.59 5.46
CA ALA A 55 36.31 4.57 4.13
C ALA A 55 37.53 3.64 4.06
N GLY A 56 37.59 2.79 3.04
CA GLY A 56 38.67 1.83 2.84
C GLY A 56 38.70 0.67 3.85
N SER A 57 37.69 0.54 4.71
CA SER A 57 37.55 -0.61 5.62
C SER A 57 37.32 -1.92 4.87
N ALA A 58 37.47 -3.06 5.55
CA ALA A 58 37.18 -4.36 4.95
C ALA A 58 35.71 -4.49 4.54
N ALA A 59 34.78 -3.90 5.31
CA ALA A 59 33.37 -3.81 4.93
C ALA A 59 33.15 -3.01 3.64
N ALA A 60 33.83 -1.87 3.47
CA ALA A 60 33.75 -1.09 2.23
C ALA A 60 34.19 -1.93 1.02
N ASN A 61 35.29 -2.68 1.17
CA ASN A 61 35.80 -3.56 0.11
C ASN A 61 34.86 -4.75 -0.16
N ALA A 62 34.17 -5.27 0.87
CA ALA A 62 33.24 -6.39 0.75
C ALA A 62 31.99 -6.02 -0.08
N PHE A 63 31.48 -4.79 0.08
CA PHE A 63 30.36 -4.31 -0.73
C PHE A 63 30.77 -3.84 -2.13
N GLY A 64 32.02 -3.41 -2.29
CA GLY A 64 32.57 -2.91 -3.55
C GLY A 64 31.92 -1.60 -3.99
N ASP A 65 31.93 -1.33 -5.30
CA ASP A 65 31.44 -0.07 -5.89
C ASP A 65 30.30 -0.27 -6.91
N GLU A 66 29.89 -1.52 -7.16
CA GLU A 66 28.94 -1.84 -8.23
C GLU A 66 27.50 -1.74 -7.71
N GLU A 67 26.68 -0.89 -8.34
CA GLU A 67 25.25 -0.84 -8.04
C GLU A 67 24.55 -2.10 -8.57
N THR A 68 23.83 -2.77 -7.68
CA THR A 68 22.99 -3.92 -8.04
C THR A 68 21.54 -3.51 -8.02
N ARG A 69 20.78 -3.87 -9.06
CA ARG A 69 19.31 -3.74 -9.06
C ARG A 69 18.66 -5.04 -9.48
N VAL A 70 17.68 -5.45 -8.71
CA VAL A 70 16.86 -6.63 -8.95
C VAL A 70 15.42 -6.17 -9.16
N THR A 71 14.77 -6.67 -10.20
CA THR A 71 13.34 -6.47 -10.41
C THR A 71 12.75 -7.76 -10.95
N HIS A 72 11.68 -8.22 -10.30
CA HIS A 72 11.02 -9.46 -10.67
C HIS A 72 9.52 -9.33 -10.49
N THR A 73 8.75 -10.06 -11.30
CA THR A 73 7.29 -10.03 -11.23
C THR A 73 6.75 -11.44 -11.38
N ILE A 74 5.93 -11.84 -10.42
CA ILE A 74 5.14 -13.05 -10.48
C ILE A 74 3.66 -12.69 -10.59
N ARG A 75 2.89 -13.50 -11.31
CA ARG A 75 1.45 -13.31 -11.44
C ARG A 75 0.78 -14.65 -11.65
N GLY A 76 -0.28 -14.90 -10.89
CA GLY A 76 -1.11 -16.08 -11.09
C GLY A 76 -2.27 -16.13 -10.10
N ASN A 77 -2.84 -17.31 -9.96
CA ASN A 77 -4.00 -17.57 -9.10
C ASN A 77 -3.81 -18.87 -8.32
N VAL A 78 -4.82 -19.27 -7.56
CA VAL A 78 -4.82 -20.51 -6.74
C VAL A 78 -4.58 -21.82 -7.51
N THR A 79 -4.61 -21.80 -8.85
CA THR A 79 -4.30 -22.95 -9.71
C THR A 79 -2.94 -22.85 -10.41
N SER A 80 -2.15 -21.83 -10.09
CA SER A 80 -0.80 -21.63 -10.64
C SER A 80 0.12 -22.81 -10.32
N GLU A 81 1.01 -23.15 -11.25
CA GLU A 81 2.11 -24.11 -11.04
C GLU A 81 3.44 -23.41 -10.67
N ASP A 82 3.49 -22.08 -10.75
CA ASP A 82 4.63 -21.27 -10.31
C ASP A 82 4.74 -21.30 -8.77
N SER A 83 5.87 -21.80 -8.26
CA SER A 83 6.13 -21.95 -6.83
C SER A 83 6.12 -20.61 -6.08
N GLY A 84 6.58 -19.53 -6.70
CA GLY A 84 6.56 -18.19 -6.12
C GLY A 84 5.13 -17.66 -5.98
N VAL A 85 4.28 -17.89 -6.98
CA VAL A 85 2.84 -17.55 -6.88
C VAL A 85 2.17 -18.36 -5.76
N ILE A 86 2.43 -19.66 -5.69
CA ILE A 86 1.88 -20.53 -4.64
C ILE A 86 2.34 -20.05 -3.26
N SER A 87 3.64 -19.76 -3.09
CA SER A 87 4.23 -19.26 -1.84
C SER A 87 3.55 -17.95 -1.42
N ALA A 88 3.41 -17.00 -2.35
CA ALA A 88 2.84 -15.69 -2.05
C ALA A 88 1.35 -15.76 -1.70
N ILE A 89 0.52 -16.49 -2.46
CA ILE A 89 -0.91 -16.66 -2.16
C ILE A 89 -1.09 -17.38 -0.82
N THR A 90 -0.25 -18.37 -0.52
CA THR A 90 -0.29 -19.08 0.77
C THR A 90 0.06 -18.15 1.92
N ALA A 91 1.13 -17.37 1.80
CA ALA A 91 1.57 -16.42 2.82
C ALA A 91 0.50 -15.36 3.13
N PHE A 92 -0.14 -14.79 2.10
CA PHE A 92 -1.21 -13.81 2.28
C PHE A 92 -2.46 -14.41 2.91
N ASN A 93 -2.91 -15.58 2.44
CA ASN A 93 -4.08 -16.24 3.04
C ASN A 93 -3.82 -16.68 4.49
N ARG A 94 -2.57 -17.04 4.82
CA ARG A 94 -2.17 -17.31 6.20
C ARG A 94 -2.26 -16.05 7.07
N ALA A 95 -1.76 -14.92 6.57
CA ALA A 95 -1.83 -13.63 7.25
C ALA A 95 -3.28 -13.17 7.51
N LEU A 96 -4.17 -13.33 6.53
CA LEU A 96 -5.61 -13.05 6.67
C LEU A 96 -6.25 -13.93 7.75
N LEU A 97 -5.96 -15.23 7.72
CA LEU A 97 -6.47 -16.18 8.71
C LEU A 97 -5.97 -15.88 10.13
N ASP A 98 -4.68 -15.55 10.28
CA ASP A 98 -4.09 -15.21 11.59
C ASP A 98 -4.67 -13.91 12.16
N LYS A 99 -5.09 -12.99 11.27
CA LYS A 99 -5.84 -11.78 11.63
C LYS A 99 -7.32 -12.05 11.93
N GLY A 100 -7.82 -13.25 11.66
CA GLY A 100 -9.23 -13.61 11.85
C GLY A 100 -10.16 -13.18 10.73
N SER A 101 -9.61 -12.67 9.62
CA SER A 101 -10.38 -12.32 8.44
C SER A 101 -10.80 -13.58 7.65
N PRO A 102 -12.08 -13.70 7.23
CA PRO A 102 -12.51 -14.76 6.33
C PRO A 102 -12.13 -14.51 4.86
N ALA A 103 -11.60 -13.33 4.55
CA ALA A 103 -11.22 -12.97 3.19
C ALA A 103 -10.15 -13.92 2.65
N GLN A 104 -10.17 -14.11 1.32
CA GLN A 104 -9.25 -15.00 0.63
C GLN A 104 -8.68 -14.32 -0.61
N VAL A 105 -7.37 -14.37 -0.75
CA VAL A 105 -6.67 -14.05 -1.99
C VAL A 105 -6.86 -15.19 -2.97
N THR A 106 -7.46 -14.87 -4.12
CA THR A 106 -7.75 -15.83 -5.21
C THR A 106 -6.80 -15.66 -6.38
N GLU A 107 -6.34 -14.43 -6.61
CA GLU A 107 -5.35 -14.07 -7.63
C GLU A 107 -4.37 -13.06 -7.05
N LEU A 108 -3.15 -13.03 -7.59
CA LEU A 108 -2.09 -12.15 -7.12
C LEU A 108 -1.21 -11.71 -8.29
N ARG A 109 -0.86 -10.42 -8.31
CA ARG A 109 0.34 -9.93 -8.98
C ARG A 109 1.28 -9.36 -7.94
N LEU A 110 2.52 -9.81 -7.93
CA LEU A 110 3.56 -9.28 -7.04
C LEU A 110 4.72 -8.75 -7.87
N ILE A 111 5.17 -7.54 -7.57
CA ILE A 111 6.33 -6.90 -8.18
C ILE A 111 7.35 -6.65 -7.08
N TYR A 112 8.47 -7.36 -7.15
CA TYR A 112 9.61 -7.17 -6.28
C TYR A 112 10.63 -6.25 -6.97
N THR A 113 11.08 -5.22 -6.27
CA THR A 113 12.19 -4.36 -6.68
C THR A 113 13.13 -4.17 -5.51
N ALA A 114 14.41 -4.44 -5.70
CA ALA A 114 15.43 -4.06 -4.74
C ALA A 114 16.66 -3.47 -5.41
N ALA A 115 17.37 -2.62 -4.68
CA ALA A 115 18.60 -2.00 -5.14
C ALA A 115 19.62 -1.95 -4.01
N ILE A 116 20.87 -2.29 -4.31
CA ILE A 116 22.03 -2.12 -3.43
C ILE A 116 22.93 -1.08 -4.09
N LYS A 117 23.22 -0.01 -3.35
CA LYS A 117 24.04 1.11 -3.79
C LYS A 117 25.18 1.30 -2.80
N PRO A 118 26.33 0.64 -3.04
CA PRO A 118 27.54 0.89 -2.28
C PRO A 118 28.09 2.30 -2.52
N SER A 119 28.84 2.79 -1.55
CA SER A 119 29.64 4.01 -1.60
C SER A 119 30.83 3.84 -0.67
N GLU A 120 31.77 4.79 -0.73
CA GLU A 120 33.02 4.73 0.04
C GLU A 120 32.78 4.58 1.56
N THR A 121 31.69 5.13 2.10
CA THR A 121 31.41 5.13 3.56
C THR A 121 30.06 4.51 3.94
N SER A 122 29.29 4.05 2.96
CA SER A 122 28.00 3.43 3.24
C SER A 122 27.46 2.58 2.09
N THR A 123 26.60 1.62 2.40
CA THR A 123 25.77 0.91 1.42
C THR A 123 24.31 1.20 1.71
N LEU A 124 23.60 1.78 0.75
CA LEU A 124 22.14 1.92 0.82
C LEU A 124 21.48 0.73 0.13
N ILE A 125 20.57 0.07 0.84
CA ILE A 125 19.76 -1.01 0.33
C ILE A 125 18.30 -0.59 0.39
N SER A 126 17.62 -0.61 -0.74
CA SER A 126 16.22 -0.22 -0.85
C SER A 126 15.40 -1.39 -1.36
N TYR A 127 14.30 -1.69 -0.68
CA TYR A 127 13.35 -2.74 -1.03
C TYR A 127 11.97 -2.13 -1.28
N LYS A 128 11.29 -2.61 -2.32
CA LYS A 128 9.90 -2.31 -2.62
C LYS A 128 9.20 -3.58 -3.09
N ILE A 129 8.08 -3.91 -2.46
CA ILE A 129 7.22 -5.03 -2.84
C ILE A 129 5.83 -4.47 -3.08
N GLU A 130 5.36 -4.53 -4.32
CA GLU A 130 3.98 -4.17 -4.67
C GLU A 130 3.17 -5.44 -4.84
N VAL A 131 2.11 -5.59 -4.07
CA VAL A 131 1.24 -6.76 -4.11
C VAL A 131 -0.16 -6.32 -4.45
N ILE A 132 -0.71 -6.89 -5.52
CA ILE A 132 -2.00 -6.52 -6.07
C ILE A 132 -2.86 -7.79 -6.10
N PRO A 133 -3.49 -8.15 -4.96
CA PRO A 133 -4.35 -9.32 -4.87
C PRO A 133 -5.77 -9.01 -5.33
N THR A 134 -6.40 -10.02 -5.92
CA THR A 134 -7.86 -10.14 -6.00
C THR A 134 -8.34 -10.90 -4.78
N MET A 135 -9.18 -10.27 -3.96
CA MET A 135 -9.78 -10.86 -2.76
C MET A 135 -11.25 -11.21 -2.96
N ALA A 136 -11.70 -12.24 -2.25
CA ALA A 136 -13.09 -12.64 -2.12
C ALA A 136 -13.40 -13.07 -0.69
N LYS A 137 -14.65 -13.45 -0.38
CA LYS A 137 -15.11 -13.93 0.93
C LYS A 137 -14.97 -12.93 2.08
N PHE A 138 -15.05 -11.65 1.78
CA PHE A 138 -15.12 -10.61 2.80
C PHE A 138 -16.57 -10.22 3.12
N VAL A 139 -17.56 -10.67 2.34
CA VAL A 139 -18.98 -10.53 2.68
C VAL A 139 -19.40 -11.60 3.71
N LEU A 140 -19.81 -11.16 4.89
CA LEU A 140 -20.18 -12.00 6.02
C LEU A 140 -21.65 -12.45 5.98
N GLY A 141 -22.48 -11.72 5.24
CA GLY A 141 -23.91 -11.98 5.12
C GLY A 141 -24.71 -10.71 4.86
N THR A 142 -26.01 -10.77 5.10
CA THR A 142 -26.91 -9.62 4.98
C THR A 142 -27.28 -9.07 6.37
N GLY A 143 -27.06 -7.79 6.61
CA GLY A 143 -27.53 -7.06 7.78
C GLY A 143 -29.00 -6.63 7.62
N SER A 144 -29.72 -6.56 8.74
CA SER A 144 -31.10 -6.08 8.81
C SER A 144 -31.14 -4.60 9.22
N ASN A 145 -30.96 -3.68 8.26
CA ASN A 145 -31.09 -2.24 8.51
C ASN A 145 -32.31 -1.65 7.77
N GLU A 146 -32.85 -0.54 8.29
CA GLU A 146 -34.09 0.11 7.79
C GLU A 146 -34.00 0.64 6.34
N ALA A 147 -32.78 0.73 5.77
CA ALA A 147 -32.52 1.25 4.42
C ALA A 147 -32.52 0.17 3.30
N GLY A 148 -32.92 -1.07 3.60
CA GLY A 148 -32.91 -2.20 2.67
C GLY A 148 -31.92 -3.30 3.07
N ALA A 149 -31.81 -4.36 2.26
CA ALA A 149 -30.88 -5.47 2.51
C ALA A 149 -29.43 -4.97 2.40
N SER A 150 -28.82 -4.60 3.53
CA SER A 150 -27.41 -4.24 3.62
C SER A 150 -26.54 -5.50 3.63
N GLN A 151 -25.34 -5.46 3.04
CA GLN A 151 -24.34 -6.51 3.18
C GLN A 151 -23.41 -6.18 4.33
N LEU A 152 -23.11 -7.14 5.19
CA LEU A 152 -22.08 -7.02 6.21
C LEU A 152 -20.75 -7.42 5.58
N ILE A 153 -19.74 -6.57 5.68
CA ILE A 153 -18.39 -6.84 5.20
C ILE A 153 -17.39 -6.86 6.34
N ASP A 154 -16.41 -7.76 6.22
CA ASP A 154 -15.21 -7.78 7.02
C ASP A 154 -14.27 -6.65 6.63
N LEU A 155 -13.63 -6.04 7.63
CA LEU A 155 -12.57 -5.06 7.45
C LEU A 155 -11.26 -5.50 8.12
N GLU A 156 -11.17 -6.65 8.78
CA GLU A 156 -9.94 -7.09 9.46
C GLU A 156 -8.77 -7.31 8.48
N TRP A 157 -9.05 -7.62 7.22
CA TRP A 157 -8.06 -7.83 6.16
C TRP A 157 -7.10 -6.66 5.94
N ARG A 158 -7.44 -5.44 6.39
CA ARG A 158 -6.61 -4.23 6.25
C ARG A 158 -5.28 -4.35 7.00
N GLY A 159 -5.34 -4.89 8.21
CA GLY A 159 -4.28 -4.82 9.21
C GLY A 159 -3.47 -6.11 9.33
N ILE A 160 -2.92 -6.62 8.22
CA ILE A 160 -2.23 -7.92 8.21
C ILE A 160 -0.70 -7.81 8.35
N LEU A 161 -0.09 -8.86 8.89
CA LEU A 161 1.36 -9.08 8.83
C LEU A 161 1.61 -10.35 8.01
N VAL A 162 2.28 -10.22 6.87
CA VAL A 162 2.72 -11.38 6.10
C VAL A 162 4.04 -11.84 6.69
N ASN A 163 3.97 -12.75 7.67
CA ASN A 163 5.16 -13.23 8.37
C ASN A 163 5.85 -14.41 7.66
N GLU A 164 5.14 -15.15 6.81
CA GLU A 164 5.75 -16.29 6.11
C GLU A 164 6.78 -15.81 5.06
N PRO A 165 7.87 -16.57 4.82
CA PRO A 165 8.75 -16.35 3.68
C PRO A 165 7.97 -16.39 2.36
N ILE A 166 8.37 -15.56 1.41
CA ILE A 166 7.87 -15.63 0.03
C ILE A 166 9.04 -16.02 -0.85
N MET A 167 9.19 -17.33 -1.10
CA MET A 167 10.29 -17.87 -1.90
C MET A 167 10.00 -17.66 -3.38
N VAL A 168 10.89 -16.98 -4.10
CA VAL A 168 10.75 -16.73 -5.54
C VAL A 168 12.07 -17.03 -6.23
N ASP A 169 12.01 -17.75 -7.36
CA ASP A 169 13.17 -17.94 -8.24
C ASP A 169 13.38 -16.69 -9.09
N VAL A 170 14.39 -15.91 -8.74
CA VAL A 170 14.70 -14.64 -9.40
C VAL A 170 15.83 -14.85 -10.41
N PRO A 171 15.63 -14.50 -11.70
CA PRO A 171 16.65 -14.64 -12.71
C PRO A 171 17.98 -14.01 -12.29
N SER A 172 19.07 -14.78 -12.46
CA SER A 172 20.45 -14.40 -12.08
C SER A 172 20.76 -14.41 -10.58
N TYR A 173 19.78 -14.57 -9.69
CA TYR A 173 19.97 -14.59 -8.23
C TYR A 173 19.48 -15.89 -7.58
N GLY A 174 18.70 -16.71 -8.30
CA GLY A 174 18.18 -17.98 -7.81
C GLY A 174 16.99 -17.82 -6.87
N GLU A 175 16.67 -18.88 -6.15
CA GLU A 175 15.59 -18.89 -5.17
C GLU A 175 15.96 -18.07 -3.92
N MET A 176 15.14 -17.08 -3.57
CA MET A 176 15.33 -16.25 -2.37
C MET A 176 14.01 -15.82 -1.74
N ASP A 177 14.01 -15.57 -0.42
CA ASP A 177 12.89 -14.93 0.28
C ASP A 177 12.86 -13.44 -0.06
N ILE A 178 11.83 -13.02 -0.79
CA ILE A 178 11.68 -11.61 -1.16
C ILE A 178 11.00 -10.77 -0.08
N ASN A 179 10.40 -11.39 0.95
CA ASN A 179 9.69 -10.69 2.01
C ASN A 179 10.61 -10.23 3.13
N ARG A 180 11.87 -10.66 3.17
CA ARG A 180 12.86 -10.26 4.16
C ARG A 180 14.09 -9.66 3.49
N PRO A 181 14.65 -8.56 4.02
CA PRO A 181 15.90 -7.99 3.51
C PRO A 181 17.04 -9.00 3.38
N MET A 182 17.11 -9.97 4.31
CA MET A 182 18.15 -11.01 4.33
C MET A 182 18.21 -11.83 3.03
N GLY A 183 17.06 -12.12 2.38
CA GLY A 183 17.05 -12.96 1.19
C GLY A 183 17.88 -12.40 0.03
N LEU A 184 17.82 -11.08 -0.20
CA LEU A 184 18.68 -10.43 -1.19
C LEU A 184 20.16 -10.45 -0.77
N MET A 185 20.44 -10.23 0.52
CA MET A 185 21.80 -10.25 1.02
C MET A 185 22.45 -11.61 0.85
N GLN A 186 21.73 -12.70 1.12
CA GLN A 186 22.20 -14.06 0.90
C GLN A 186 22.48 -14.32 -0.59
N ALA A 187 21.69 -13.75 -1.49
CA ALA A 187 21.86 -13.93 -2.93
C ALA A 187 23.03 -13.11 -3.52
N VAL A 188 23.27 -11.89 -3.02
CA VAL A 188 24.28 -10.96 -3.60
C VAL A 188 25.59 -10.95 -2.82
N TYR A 189 25.53 -10.99 -1.49
CA TYR A 189 26.70 -10.90 -0.59
C TYR A 189 26.64 -11.98 0.50
N PRO A 190 26.77 -13.27 0.15
CA PRO A 190 26.56 -14.39 1.08
C PRO A 190 27.47 -14.34 2.32
N GLU A 191 28.74 -13.93 2.18
CA GLU A 191 29.61 -13.79 3.36
C GLU A 191 29.14 -12.67 4.30
N ALA A 192 28.75 -11.52 3.75
CA ALA A 192 28.22 -10.41 4.55
C ALA A 192 26.89 -10.77 5.21
N ALA A 193 26.02 -11.50 4.50
CA ALA A 193 24.74 -12.00 5.04
C ALA A 193 24.96 -12.87 6.28
N SER A 194 25.86 -13.85 6.22
CA SER A 194 26.18 -14.72 7.37
C SER A 194 26.72 -13.94 8.58
N GLN A 195 27.47 -12.86 8.33
CA GLN A 195 27.99 -11.99 9.39
C GLN A 195 26.90 -11.07 9.97
N ILE A 196 25.94 -10.63 9.15
CA ILE A 196 24.76 -9.89 9.60
C ILE A 196 23.87 -10.80 10.47
N GLU A 197 23.60 -12.04 10.04
CA GLU A 197 22.81 -13.04 10.77
C GLU A 197 23.37 -13.35 12.17
N SER A 198 24.70 -13.30 12.32
CA SER A 198 25.37 -13.54 13.60
C SER A 198 25.53 -12.28 14.46
N SER A 199 24.95 -11.15 14.04
CA SER A 199 25.04 -9.84 14.71
C SER A 199 23.69 -9.34 15.24
N GLN A 200 23.68 -8.16 15.86
CA GLN A 200 22.43 -7.51 16.29
C GLN A 200 21.57 -7.09 15.10
N ALA A 201 22.17 -6.88 13.92
CA ALA A 201 21.46 -6.46 12.73
C ALA A 201 20.55 -7.57 12.15
N ALA A 202 20.67 -8.83 12.59
CA ALA A 202 19.81 -9.92 12.15
C ALA A 202 18.32 -9.58 12.30
N GLU A 203 17.92 -8.96 13.42
CA GLU A 203 16.53 -8.57 13.66
C GLU A 203 15.98 -7.61 12.60
N ILE A 204 16.80 -6.65 12.14
CA ILE A 204 16.41 -5.71 11.08
C ILE A 204 16.26 -6.43 9.74
N PHE A 205 17.16 -7.37 9.44
CA PHE A 205 17.18 -8.07 8.17
C PHE A 205 16.19 -9.25 8.07
N ASP A 206 15.72 -9.77 9.21
CA ASP A 206 14.72 -10.84 9.29
C ASP A 206 13.29 -10.33 9.46
N GLU A 207 13.11 -9.05 9.75
CA GLU A 207 11.79 -8.43 9.86
C GLU A 207 11.11 -8.33 8.49
N PRO A 208 9.87 -8.83 8.35
CA PRO A 208 9.11 -8.78 7.11
C PRO A 208 8.94 -7.36 6.55
N ILE A 209 9.03 -7.23 5.23
CA ILE A 209 8.77 -5.99 4.50
C ILE A 209 7.26 -5.77 4.34
N LEU A 210 6.49 -6.85 4.21
CA LEU A 210 5.03 -6.84 4.09
C LEU A 210 4.36 -6.82 5.47
N ASP A 211 4.51 -5.70 6.18
CA ASP A 211 3.83 -5.41 7.44
C ASP A 211 2.83 -4.26 7.26
N PHE A 212 1.54 -4.60 7.34
CA PHE A 212 0.42 -3.68 7.13
C PHE A 212 -0.39 -3.49 8.42
N ARG A 213 0.11 -3.91 9.58
CA ARG A 213 -0.58 -3.77 10.88
C ARG A 213 -0.88 -2.31 11.24
N LYS A 214 -0.13 -1.35 10.69
CA LYS A 214 -0.40 0.08 10.81
C LYS A 214 -1.78 0.52 10.28
N PHE A 215 -2.39 -0.26 9.38
CA PHE A 215 -3.75 -0.06 8.88
C PHE A 215 -4.84 -0.70 9.74
N ASP A 216 -4.46 -1.34 10.85
CA ASP A 216 -5.36 -1.89 11.86
C ASP A 216 -5.90 -0.83 12.84
N GLN A 217 -5.66 0.45 12.56
CA GLN A 217 -6.32 1.51 13.31
C GLN A 217 -7.83 1.39 13.15
N LYS A 218 -8.53 1.67 14.26
CA LYS A 218 -9.99 1.64 14.29
C LYS A 218 -10.56 2.50 13.17
N MET A 219 -11.54 1.99 12.47
CA MET A 219 -12.15 2.64 11.31
C MET A 219 -12.78 4.00 11.63
N ASP A 220 -13.11 4.27 12.90
CA ASP A 220 -13.59 5.58 13.35
C ASP A 220 -12.51 6.68 13.39
N THR A 221 -11.22 6.31 13.33
CA THR A 221 -10.10 7.25 13.20
C THR A 221 -9.82 7.64 11.75
N TRP A 222 -10.23 6.81 10.78
CA TRP A 222 -10.07 7.06 9.35
C TRP A 222 -10.98 8.20 8.89
N HIS A 223 -10.51 9.00 7.94
CA HIS A 223 -11.35 10.01 7.30
C HIS A 223 -12.36 9.37 6.36
N PHE A 224 -13.64 9.63 6.61
CA PHE A 224 -14.74 9.17 5.77
C PHE A 224 -15.19 10.25 4.78
N LEU A 225 -15.18 9.90 3.49
CA LEU A 225 -15.77 10.66 2.40
C LEU A 225 -16.85 9.83 1.70
N PHE A 226 -17.78 10.53 1.08
CA PHE A 226 -18.90 9.93 0.38
C PHE A 226 -19.05 10.58 -1.00
N ASP A 227 -19.05 9.75 -2.03
CA ASP A 227 -19.34 10.15 -3.40
C ASP A 227 -20.77 9.72 -3.78
N PRO A 228 -21.71 10.67 -3.90
CA PRO A 228 -23.09 10.39 -4.29
C PRO A 228 -23.27 10.03 -5.77
N SER A 229 -22.22 10.15 -6.59
CA SER A 229 -22.28 9.83 -8.02
C SER A 229 -21.94 8.38 -8.35
N GLY A 230 -21.28 7.66 -7.44
CA GLY A 230 -20.81 6.29 -7.65
C GLY A 230 -19.73 6.15 -8.72
N SER A 231 -19.25 7.26 -9.27
CA SER A 231 -18.39 7.27 -10.47
C SER A 231 -16.97 6.77 -10.20
N LEU A 232 -16.50 6.76 -8.95
CA LEU A 232 -15.13 6.45 -8.61
C LEU A 232 -14.79 4.94 -8.68
N VAL A 233 -15.73 4.05 -8.30
CA VAL A 233 -15.51 2.59 -8.34
C VAL A 233 -15.33 2.08 -9.77
N GLU A 234 -15.97 2.73 -10.76
CA GLU A 234 -15.96 2.30 -12.17
C GLU A 234 -14.71 2.77 -12.96
N THR A 235 -13.82 3.56 -12.35
CA THR A 235 -12.71 4.23 -13.06
C THR A 235 -11.33 3.61 -12.84
N SER A 236 -11.22 2.55 -12.04
CA SER A 236 -9.93 1.92 -11.81
C SER A 236 -9.38 1.27 -13.09
N ALA A 237 -8.10 1.48 -13.38
CA ALA A 237 -7.45 0.94 -14.58
C ALA A 237 -7.20 -0.58 -14.51
N PHE A 238 -7.31 -1.17 -13.32
CA PHE A 238 -6.90 -2.55 -13.01
C PHE A 238 -8.10 -3.44 -12.61
N PHE A 239 -9.14 -2.86 -12.03
CA PHE A 239 -10.35 -3.54 -11.58
C PHE A 239 -11.61 -2.87 -12.16
N ARG A 240 -12.34 -3.63 -12.99
CA ARG A 240 -13.65 -3.24 -13.51
C ARG A 240 -14.65 -4.31 -13.14
N GLU A 241 -15.37 -4.07 -12.07
CA GLU A 241 -16.45 -4.93 -11.62
C GLU A 241 -17.72 -4.09 -11.58
N GLU A 242 -18.78 -4.54 -12.28
CA GLU A 242 -20.07 -3.87 -12.24
C GLU A 242 -20.70 -4.06 -10.86
N SER A 243 -20.54 -3.07 -9.99
CA SER A 243 -21.10 -3.11 -8.64
C SER A 243 -22.62 -2.91 -8.63
N GLY A 244 -23.15 -2.11 -9.56
CA GLY A 244 -24.55 -1.67 -9.54
C GLY A 244 -24.90 -0.71 -8.39
N ALA A 245 -23.95 -0.38 -7.50
CA ALA A 245 -24.10 0.64 -6.49
C ALA A 245 -24.11 2.04 -7.13
N LYS A 246 -24.95 2.93 -6.60
CA LYS A 246 -25.08 4.32 -7.11
C LYS A 246 -24.17 5.31 -6.39
N VAL A 247 -23.46 4.84 -5.37
CA VAL A 247 -22.70 5.66 -4.44
C VAL A 247 -21.42 4.94 -4.02
N THR A 248 -20.45 5.68 -3.53
CA THR A 248 -19.17 5.12 -3.05
C THR A 248 -18.81 5.72 -1.70
N SER A 249 -18.37 4.86 -0.79
CA SER A 249 -17.79 5.26 0.49
C SER A 249 -16.29 5.17 0.42
N ILE A 250 -15.59 6.17 0.94
CA ILE A 250 -14.14 6.26 0.87
C ILE A 250 -13.62 6.47 2.30
N TYR A 251 -12.74 5.58 2.73
CA TYR A 251 -12.00 5.72 3.98
C TYR A 251 -10.55 6.04 3.63
N SER A 252 -9.96 7.05 4.27
CA SER A 252 -8.56 7.42 4.07
C SER A 252 -7.82 7.54 5.39
N LEU A 253 -6.54 7.16 5.38
CA LEU A 253 -5.61 7.22 6.51
C LEU A 253 -4.29 7.84 6.02
N GLY A 254 -3.61 8.61 6.87
CA GLY A 254 -2.24 9.05 6.61
C GLY A 254 -2.08 10.53 6.27
N GLU A 255 -3.14 11.33 6.41
CA GLU A 255 -3.05 12.79 6.22
C GLU A 255 -2.47 13.51 7.44
N SER A 256 -2.27 12.78 8.56
CA SER A 256 -1.96 13.33 9.89
C SER A 256 -3.00 14.35 10.32
N SER A 257 -3.87 13.95 11.24
CA SER A 257 -4.94 14.82 11.74
C SER A 257 -5.06 14.72 13.26
N PHE A 258 -5.85 15.61 13.87
CA PHE A 258 -6.16 15.50 15.29
C PHE A 258 -6.81 14.14 15.66
N ARG A 259 -7.45 13.47 14.70
CA ARG A 259 -8.10 12.16 14.88
C ARG A 259 -7.13 10.99 14.70
N GLU A 260 -6.27 11.08 13.68
CA GLU A 260 -5.33 10.01 13.29
C GLU A 260 -4.01 10.05 14.07
N GLY A 261 -3.67 11.20 14.67
CA GLY A 261 -2.33 11.45 15.22
C GLY A 261 -1.32 11.84 14.13
N THR A 262 -0.04 11.79 14.49
CA THR A 262 1.07 12.04 13.57
C THR A 262 1.67 10.71 13.16
N PHE A 263 1.80 10.50 11.84
CA PHE A 263 2.51 9.37 11.30
C PHE A 263 3.96 9.75 11.03
N GLU A 264 4.88 9.03 11.67
CA GLU A 264 6.33 9.20 11.47
C GLU A 264 6.89 7.95 10.80
N ALA A 265 8.06 8.11 10.18
CA ALA A 265 8.80 6.95 9.68
C ALA A 265 9.24 6.09 10.87
N GLU A 266 9.16 4.78 10.73
CA GLU A 266 9.70 3.86 11.72
C GLU A 266 11.20 3.68 11.47
N GLU A 267 12.00 3.95 12.48
CA GLU A 267 13.46 3.87 12.41
C GLU A 267 14.00 2.88 13.43
N LYS A 268 14.97 2.08 13.02
CA LYS A 268 15.67 1.12 13.89
C LYS A 268 17.17 1.19 13.63
N ASP A 269 17.95 1.18 14.70
CA ASP A 269 19.40 1.12 14.65
C ASP A 269 19.92 -0.19 15.24
N ALA A 270 20.95 -0.74 14.62
CA ALA A 270 21.68 -1.89 15.12
C ALA A 270 23.16 -1.78 14.75
N ALA A 271 23.97 -2.73 15.23
CA ALA A 271 25.36 -2.86 14.86
C ALA A 271 25.64 -4.25 14.29
N ALA A 272 26.49 -4.28 13.27
CA ALA A 272 27.05 -5.50 12.70
C ALA A 272 28.58 -5.41 12.68
N THR A 273 29.23 -6.56 12.57
CA THR A 273 30.66 -6.65 12.26
C THR A 273 30.79 -7.37 10.94
N ILE A 274 31.30 -6.68 9.92
CA ILE A 274 31.48 -7.22 8.57
C ILE A 274 32.97 -7.16 8.21
N ASP A 275 33.56 -8.32 7.96
CA ASP A 275 34.99 -8.57 7.77
C ASP A 275 35.86 -7.90 8.84
N GLY A 276 35.41 -8.00 10.10
CA GLY A 276 36.09 -7.40 11.25
C GLY A 276 35.94 -5.87 11.36
N SER A 277 35.20 -5.23 10.46
CA SER A 277 34.89 -3.79 10.50
C SER A 277 33.55 -3.56 11.22
N ASN A 278 33.47 -2.54 12.06
CA ASN A 278 32.21 -2.14 12.68
C ASN A 278 31.32 -1.46 11.64
N VAL A 279 30.08 -1.92 11.53
CA VAL A 279 29.07 -1.39 10.60
C VAL A 279 27.86 -0.95 11.41
N ALA A 280 27.51 0.34 11.33
CA ALA A 280 26.26 0.84 11.88
C ALA A 280 25.13 0.57 10.89
N VAL A 281 24.05 -0.05 11.34
CA VAL A 281 22.90 -0.42 10.52
C VAL A 281 21.74 0.46 10.93
N HIS A 282 21.17 1.17 9.96
CA HIS A 282 20.00 2.01 10.15
C HIS A 282 18.90 1.58 9.18
N SER A 283 17.73 1.20 9.70
CA SER A 283 16.55 0.86 8.92
C SER A 283 15.51 1.94 9.01
N GLN A 284 14.82 2.21 7.90
CA GLN A 284 13.73 3.16 7.82
C GLN A 284 12.57 2.56 7.02
N VAL A 285 11.37 2.61 7.59
CA VAL A 285 10.09 2.29 6.93
C VAL A 285 9.25 3.56 6.86
N PRO A 286 8.73 3.94 5.67
CA PRO A 286 7.89 5.13 5.55
C PRO A 286 6.61 5.10 6.37
N ALA A 287 6.14 6.29 6.75
CA ALA A 287 4.84 6.49 7.39
C ALA A 287 3.68 5.93 6.53
N PRO A 288 2.66 5.29 7.13
CA PRO A 288 1.50 4.79 6.38
C PRO A 288 0.70 5.89 5.71
N SER A 289 0.18 5.56 4.53
CA SER A 289 -0.93 6.24 3.89
C SER A 289 -1.80 5.20 3.21
N GLY A 290 -3.12 5.33 3.29
CA GLY A 290 -4.05 4.30 2.85
C GLY A 290 -5.38 4.85 2.38
N GLN A 291 -6.04 4.14 1.45
CA GLN A 291 -7.41 4.41 1.06
C GLN A 291 -8.21 3.13 0.78
N ILE A 292 -9.46 3.11 1.21
CA ILE A 292 -10.41 2.03 0.93
C ILE A 292 -11.64 2.64 0.28
N GLN A 293 -11.98 2.15 -0.90
CA GLN A 293 -13.19 2.50 -1.62
C GLN A 293 -14.16 1.34 -1.57
N VAL A 294 -15.35 1.58 -1.03
CA VAL A 294 -16.42 0.60 -0.89
C VAL A 294 -17.54 0.97 -1.85
N ALA A 295 -17.91 0.04 -2.72
CA ALA A 295 -19.02 0.23 -3.63
C ALA A 295 -20.36 0.11 -2.88
N GLY A 296 -20.98 1.27 -2.63
CA GLY A 296 -22.15 1.42 -1.75
C GLY A 296 -21.91 2.41 -0.61
N PHE A 297 -22.98 2.72 0.11
CA PHE A 297 -22.94 3.51 1.32
C PHE A 297 -22.58 2.58 2.48
N SER A 298 -21.44 2.85 3.12
CA SER A 298 -20.88 2.07 4.20
C SER A 298 -21.13 2.80 5.52
N ASN A 299 -21.64 2.06 6.49
CA ASN A 299 -21.75 2.51 7.87
C ASN A 299 -21.03 1.49 8.76
N LEU A 300 -20.06 2.00 9.54
CA LEU A 300 -19.27 1.18 10.45
C LEU A 300 -20.17 0.57 11.50
N ASP A 301 -19.97 -0.72 11.74
CA ASP A 301 -20.60 -1.43 12.84
C ASP A 301 -19.49 -2.19 13.59
N VAL A 302 -19.52 -2.14 14.91
CA VAL A 302 -18.56 -2.91 15.70
C VAL A 302 -19.27 -4.16 16.13
N SER A 303 -18.83 -5.30 15.61
CA SER A 303 -19.41 -6.58 16.02
C SER A 303 -19.19 -6.82 17.52
N GLN A 304 -20.01 -7.69 18.14
CA GLN A 304 -19.89 -8.03 19.57
C GLN A 304 -18.55 -8.71 19.94
N ALA A 305 -17.69 -9.02 18.97
CA ALA A 305 -16.41 -9.69 19.14
C ALA A 305 -15.20 -8.77 18.88
N ASP A 306 -15.37 -7.44 18.94
CA ASP A 306 -14.36 -6.42 18.63
C ASP A 306 -13.81 -6.44 17.20
N ALA A 307 -14.31 -7.31 16.32
CA ALA A 307 -13.98 -7.29 14.89
C ALA A 307 -14.68 -6.12 14.19
N GLU A 308 -13.91 -5.38 13.38
CA GLU A 308 -14.40 -4.25 12.62
C GLU A 308 -15.13 -4.73 11.36
N ILE A 309 -16.42 -4.42 11.31
CA ILE A 309 -17.28 -4.75 10.18
C ILE A 309 -17.92 -3.47 9.65
N ALA A 310 -18.44 -3.51 8.44
CA ALA A 310 -19.30 -2.45 7.94
C ALA A 310 -20.56 -3.02 7.33
N SER A 311 -21.67 -2.32 7.58
CA SER A 311 -22.90 -2.52 6.82
C SER A 311 -22.85 -1.67 5.55
N VAL A 312 -23.13 -2.28 4.41
CA VAL A 312 -23.05 -1.61 3.10
C VAL A 312 -24.40 -1.71 2.39
N SER A 313 -24.97 -0.57 2.02
CA SER A 313 -26.18 -0.48 1.19
C SER A 313 -25.86 0.05 -0.22
N PRO A 314 -26.57 -0.39 -1.27
CA PRO A 314 -26.34 0.13 -2.62
C PRO A 314 -26.68 1.62 -2.81
N GLU A 315 -27.52 2.16 -1.92
CA GLU A 315 -27.98 3.55 -1.90
C GLU A 315 -27.72 4.16 -0.52
N ALA A 316 -27.53 5.47 -0.46
CA ALA A 316 -27.39 6.18 0.82
C ALA A 316 -28.75 6.35 1.52
N PRO A 317 -28.79 6.40 2.86
CA PRO A 317 -30.01 6.69 3.61
C PRO A 317 -30.62 8.03 3.19
N GLU A 318 -31.95 8.12 3.23
CA GLU A 318 -32.65 9.38 2.97
C GLU A 318 -32.14 10.49 3.91
N GLY A 319 -31.76 11.63 3.33
CA GLY A 319 -31.27 12.79 4.07
C GLY A 319 -29.78 12.78 4.42
N PHE A 320 -29.02 11.74 4.04
CA PHE A 320 -27.57 11.75 4.22
C PHE A 320 -26.90 12.81 3.33
N THR A 321 -26.20 13.75 3.95
CA THR A 321 -25.42 14.79 3.26
C THR A 321 -24.03 14.84 3.89
N THR A 322 -22.96 14.61 3.10
CA THR A 322 -21.60 14.92 3.55
C THR A 322 -21.30 16.41 3.37
N ALA A 323 -20.37 16.91 4.17
CA ALA A 323 -20.04 18.32 4.34
C ALA A 323 -19.61 19.08 3.05
N THR A 324 -19.52 18.41 1.90
CA THR A 324 -19.25 19.02 0.60
C THR A 324 -20.50 19.18 -0.30
N GLY A 325 -21.63 18.56 0.04
CA GLY A 325 -22.86 18.58 -0.77
C GLY A 325 -23.99 19.46 -0.21
N GLY A 326 -23.83 19.98 1.00
CA GLY A 326 -24.82 20.81 1.67
C GLY A 326 -24.44 22.28 1.69
N PHE A 327 -24.25 22.95 0.54
CA PHE A 327 -24.55 24.37 0.55
C PHE A 327 -26.07 24.47 0.68
N PRO A 328 -26.62 24.96 1.80
CA PRO A 328 -28.05 25.14 1.92
C PRO A 328 -28.53 25.92 0.69
N ILE A 329 -29.63 25.54 0.05
CA ILE A 329 -30.19 26.31 -1.08
C ILE A 329 -30.31 27.80 -0.73
N GLN A 330 -30.53 28.11 0.55
CA GLN A 330 -30.48 29.46 1.09
C GLN A 330 -29.14 30.18 0.84
N VAL A 331 -27.99 29.52 0.98
CA VAL A 331 -26.66 30.10 0.70
C VAL A 331 -26.44 30.31 -0.80
N LEU A 332 -26.88 29.38 -1.65
CA LEU A 332 -26.85 29.56 -3.10
C LEU A 332 -27.77 30.71 -3.56
N LEU A 333 -28.95 30.85 -2.95
CA LEU A 333 -29.86 31.98 -3.19
C LEU A 333 -29.28 33.31 -2.68
N ILE A 334 -28.54 33.31 -1.57
CA ILE A 334 -27.84 34.49 -1.07
C ILE A 334 -26.73 34.89 -2.03
N LEU A 335 -25.89 33.95 -2.48
CA LEU A 335 -24.82 34.22 -3.45
C LEU A 335 -25.38 34.66 -4.81
N GLY A 336 -26.42 34.00 -5.30
CA GLY A 336 -27.15 34.39 -6.52
C GLY A 336 -27.79 35.77 -6.37
N GLY A 337 -28.36 36.07 -5.20
CA GLY A 337 -28.91 37.40 -4.88
C GLY A 337 -27.85 38.50 -4.84
N MET A 338 -26.68 38.22 -4.26
CA MET A 338 -25.54 39.15 -4.23
C MET A 338 -25.01 39.43 -5.65
N MET A 339 -24.86 38.40 -6.47
CA MET A 339 -24.44 38.54 -7.87
C MET A 339 -25.48 39.32 -8.70
N GLY A 340 -26.76 39.08 -8.49
CA GLY A 340 -27.85 39.84 -9.12
C GLY A 340 -27.83 41.33 -8.71
N ALA A 341 -27.60 41.61 -7.42
CA ALA A 341 -27.48 42.98 -6.93
C ALA A 341 -26.28 43.72 -7.53
N ILE A 342 -25.13 43.05 -7.66
CA ILE A 342 -23.94 43.60 -8.33
C ILE A 342 -24.22 43.91 -9.80
N ALA A 343 -24.88 43.00 -10.52
CA ALA A 343 -25.24 43.21 -11.93
C ALA A 343 -26.17 44.43 -12.11
N VAL A 344 -27.19 44.58 -11.25
CA VAL A 344 -28.10 45.74 -11.27
C VAL A 344 -27.35 47.03 -10.93
N PHE A 345 -26.45 47.01 -9.95
CA PHE A 345 -25.66 48.18 -9.57
C PHE A 345 -24.70 48.63 -10.69
N ILE A 346 -24.07 47.68 -11.39
CA ILE A 346 -23.23 47.96 -12.57
C ILE A 346 -24.06 48.58 -13.70
N LEU A 347 -25.24 48.02 -14.00
CA LEU A 347 -26.14 48.56 -15.03
C LEU A 347 -26.69 49.94 -14.69
N TRP A 348 -26.95 50.23 -13.41
CA TRP A 348 -27.38 51.54 -12.95
C TRP A 348 -26.26 52.58 -13.01
N LYS A 349 -25.02 52.20 -12.62
CA LYS A 349 -23.85 53.07 -12.72
C LYS A 349 -23.45 53.35 -14.18
N ALA A 350 -23.64 52.40 -15.10
CA ALA A 350 -23.37 52.57 -16.52
C ALA A 350 -24.38 53.49 -17.26
N ARG A 351 -25.49 53.86 -16.61
CA ARG A 351 -26.50 54.80 -17.14
C ARG A 351 -26.35 56.24 -16.62
N LYS A 352 -25.36 56.51 -15.77
CA LYS A 352 -24.92 57.87 -15.39
C LYS A 352 -23.62 58.21 -16.11
#